data_AF-A0A972UEL1-F1
#
_entry.id   AF-A0A972UEL1-F1
#
_cell.length_a   1.000
_cell.length_b   1.000
_cell.length_c   1.000
_cell.angle_alpha   90.00
_cell.angle_beta   90.00
_cell.angle_gamma   90.00
#
_symmetry.space_group_name_H-M   'P 1'
#
loop_
_entity.id
_entity.type
_entity.pdbx_description
1 polymer ?
#
loop_
_entity_poly.entity_id
_entity_poly.type
_entity_poly.pdbx_seq_one_letter_code
_entity_poly.pdbx_strand_id
1 'polypeptide(L)'
;MRIALYQPDIPGNAGTLMRTAACLGVGVDVIGPCGFPMSDRALKRAGMDYLDHLSLSNHDSWQAFQNDRDAASRLVLLSTKAETDYLDFAYRADDILLVGREGGGVPDDVHALADARVKVAMAPELRSLNVAQALAMVLAEALRQTDGFPKDF
;
A
#
# COMPACT_ATOMS: atom_id res chain seq x y z
N MET A 1 2.64 -6.40 9.56
CA MET A 1 1.78 -5.70 8.59
C MET A 1 2.67 -5.23 7.46
N ARG A 2 2.17 -5.24 6.21
CA ARG A 2 2.92 -4.76 5.03
C ARG A 2 2.03 -3.91 4.16
N ILE A 3 2.62 -3.05 3.33
CA ILE A 3 1.91 -2.37 2.25
C ILE A 3 2.33 -2.95 0.89
N ALA A 4 1.39 -3.05 -0.04
CA ALA A 4 1.63 -3.54 -1.39
C ALA A 4 1.18 -2.50 -2.42
N LEU A 5 2.06 -2.18 -3.38
CA LEU A 5 1.84 -1.19 -4.43
C LEU A 5 1.65 -1.92 -5.76
N TYR A 6 0.41 -1.99 -6.26
CA TYR A 6 0.11 -2.62 -7.53
C TYR A 6 0.40 -1.66 -8.69
N GLN A 7 1.45 -1.98 -9.47
CA GLN A 7 1.83 -1.34 -10.73
C GLN A 7 1.86 0.20 -10.64
N PRO A 8 2.56 0.79 -9.64
CA PRO A 8 2.49 2.22 -9.37
C PRO A 8 2.87 3.04 -10.62
N ASP A 9 2.07 4.05 -10.95
CA ASP A 9 2.26 4.88 -12.14
C ASP A 9 3.17 6.09 -11.85
N ILE A 10 3.17 6.61 -10.60
CA ILE A 10 3.83 7.87 -10.24
C ILE A 10 4.98 7.64 -9.25
N PRO A 11 6.25 7.94 -9.62
CA PRO A 11 7.40 7.66 -8.77
C PRO A 11 7.39 8.46 -7.46
N GLY A 12 6.81 9.67 -7.47
CA GLY A 12 6.68 10.51 -6.27
C GLY A 12 5.76 9.91 -5.20
N ASN A 13 4.67 9.26 -5.60
CA ASN A 13 3.77 8.59 -4.66
C ASN A 13 4.42 7.33 -4.09
N ALA A 14 5.04 6.51 -4.94
CA ALA A 14 5.77 5.33 -4.51
C ALA A 14 6.88 5.70 -3.50
N GLY A 15 7.66 6.75 -3.79
CA GLY A 15 8.68 7.24 -2.87
C GLY A 15 8.11 7.76 -1.54
N THR A 16 6.98 8.47 -1.57
CA THR A 16 6.27 8.92 -0.36
C THR A 16 5.85 7.73 0.49
N LEU A 17 5.26 6.70 -0.14
CA LEU A 17 4.83 5.47 0.54
C LEU A 17 5.98 4.69 1.15
N MET A 18 7.09 4.53 0.41
CA MET A 18 8.30 3.88 0.92
C MET A 18 8.86 4.62 2.14
N ARG A 19 8.88 5.96 2.11
CA ARG A 19 9.32 6.76 3.25
C ARG A 19 8.37 6.60 4.44
N THR A 20 7.06 6.67 4.22
CA THR A 20 6.06 6.44 5.28
C THR A 20 6.24 5.05 5.90
N ALA A 21 6.43 4.03 5.07
CA ALA A 21 6.65 2.66 5.52
C ALA A 21 7.93 2.51 6.35
N ALA A 22 9.03 3.11 5.91
CA ALA A 22 10.29 3.12 6.66
C ALA A 22 10.14 3.79 8.04
N CYS A 23 9.50 4.96 8.09
CA CYS A 23 9.28 5.68 9.35
C CYS A 23 8.35 4.94 10.31
N LEU A 24 7.42 4.13 9.79
CA LEU A 24 6.47 3.36 10.60
C LEU A 24 6.89 1.91 10.83
N GLY A 25 8.08 1.51 10.36
CA GLY A 25 8.60 0.16 10.55
C GLY A 25 7.80 -0.94 9.84
N VAL A 26 7.12 -0.63 8.73
CA VAL A 26 6.35 -1.62 7.96
C VAL A 26 7.04 -1.98 6.64
N GLY A 27 6.89 -3.22 6.21
CA GLY A 27 7.44 -3.72 4.95
C GLY A 27 6.66 -3.25 3.73
N VAL A 28 7.33 -3.25 2.57
CA VAL A 28 6.79 -2.78 1.28
C VAL A 28 6.97 -3.84 0.22
N ASP A 29 5.89 -4.14 -0.50
CA ASP A 29 5.88 -4.95 -1.71
C ASP A 29 5.57 -4.07 -2.91
N VAL A 30 6.44 -4.08 -3.93
CA VAL A 30 6.21 -3.36 -5.19
C VAL A 30 5.92 -4.38 -6.28
N ILE A 31 4.76 -4.28 -6.90
CA ILE A 31 4.27 -5.26 -7.88
C ILE A 31 4.32 -4.64 -9.27
N GLY A 32 5.09 -5.25 -10.16
CA GLY A 32 5.33 -4.78 -11.51
C GLY A 32 4.24 -5.15 -12.55
N PRO A 33 4.35 -4.57 -13.76
CA PRO A 33 5.32 -3.54 -14.13
C PRO A 33 4.96 -2.15 -13.55
N CYS A 34 5.98 -1.41 -13.11
CA CYS A 34 5.82 -0.01 -12.68
C CYS A 34 5.74 0.92 -13.90
N GLY A 35 5.01 2.03 -13.78
CA GLY A 35 4.95 3.08 -14.80
C GLY A 35 6.23 3.93 -14.92
N PHE A 36 7.25 3.64 -14.11
CA PHE A 36 8.52 4.36 -14.05
C PHE A 36 9.69 3.40 -13.77
N PRO A 37 10.92 3.77 -14.12
CA PRO A 37 12.10 2.99 -13.75
C PRO A 37 12.35 3.09 -12.24
N MET A 38 12.62 1.99 -11.56
CA MET A 38 12.95 2.01 -10.11
C MET A 38 14.23 2.80 -9.78
N SER A 39 15.06 3.11 -10.78
CA SER A 39 16.23 3.99 -10.67
C SER A 39 15.90 5.49 -10.70
N ASP A 40 14.61 5.86 -10.81
CA ASP A 40 14.15 7.23 -10.92
C ASP A 40 14.69 8.13 -9.80
N ARG A 41 15.12 9.34 -10.17
CA ARG A 41 15.69 10.32 -9.24
C ARG A 41 14.68 10.71 -8.14
N ALA A 42 13.37 10.67 -8.41
CA ALA A 42 12.33 10.94 -7.43
C ALA A 42 12.25 9.86 -6.35
N LEU A 43 12.39 8.58 -6.70
CA LEU A 43 12.52 7.48 -5.72
C LEU A 43 13.80 7.64 -4.91
N LYS A 44 14.90 7.95 -5.58
CA LYS A 44 16.19 8.21 -4.92
C LYS A 44 16.12 9.37 -3.93
N ARG A 45 15.41 10.45 -4.27
CA ARG A 45 15.22 11.62 -3.41
C ARG A 45 14.26 11.35 -2.25
N ALA A 46 13.32 10.42 -2.42
CA ALA A 46 12.40 10.02 -1.37
C ALA A 46 12.98 8.95 -0.42
N GLY A 47 13.97 8.17 -0.87
CA GLY A 47 14.31 6.91 -0.21
C GLY A 47 15.78 6.50 -0.08
N MET A 48 16.78 7.16 -0.69
CA MET A 48 18.16 6.60 -0.66
C MET A 48 18.75 6.42 0.74
N ASP A 49 18.38 7.24 1.73
CA ASP A 49 18.85 7.06 3.11
C ASP A 49 17.99 6.08 3.93
N TYR A 50 16.81 5.70 3.42
CA TYR A 50 15.82 4.88 4.14
C TYR A 50 15.68 3.46 3.58
N LEU A 51 16.07 3.23 2.32
CA LEU A 51 16.00 1.92 1.65
C LEU A 51 16.85 0.87 2.36
N ASP A 52 17.98 1.26 2.96
CA ASP A 52 18.84 0.37 3.74
C ASP A 52 18.13 -0.18 5.00
N HIS A 53 17.09 0.53 5.47
CA HIS A 53 16.28 0.15 6.64
C HIS A 53 14.89 -0.37 6.26
N LEU A 54 14.52 -0.34 4.98
CA LEU A 54 13.20 -0.74 4.52
C LEU A 54 13.20 -2.21 4.09
N SER A 55 12.30 -3.01 4.67
CA SER A 55 12.00 -4.35 4.15
C SER A 55 11.22 -4.23 2.83
N LEU A 56 11.95 -4.06 1.72
CA LEU A 56 11.41 -3.91 0.38
C LEU A 56 11.52 -5.22 -0.42
N SER A 57 10.41 -5.67 -0.99
CA SER A 57 10.34 -6.78 -1.95
C SER A 57 9.81 -6.28 -3.28
N ASN A 58 10.46 -6.65 -4.39
CA ASN A 58 9.99 -6.33 -5.74
C ASN A 58 9.50 -7.61 -6.42
N HIS A 59 8.33 -7.52 -7.05
CA HIS A 59 7.68 -8.63 -7.72
C HIS A 59 7.47 -8.28 -9.19
N ASP A 60 7.91 -9.14 -10.11
CA ASP A 60 7.80 -8.86 -11.56
C ASP A 60 6.35 -8.81 -12.06
N SER A 61 5.43 -9.43 -11.32
CA SER A 61 4.01 -9.51 -11.68
C SER A 61 3.11 -9.75 -10.46
N TRP A 62 1.80 -9.59 -10.67
CA TRP A 62 0.78 -9.98 -9.70
C TRP A 62 0.92 -11.45 -9.27
N GLN A 63 1.17 -12.36 -10.21
CA GLN A 63 1.33 -13.78 -9.90
C GLN A 63 2.58 -14.05 -9.06
N ALA A 64 3.69 -13.36 -9.32
CA ALA A 64 4.90 -13.48 -8.52
C ALA A 64 4.65 -13.06 -7.06
N PHE A 65 3.99 -11.91 -6.87
CA PHE A 65 3.56 -11.47 -5.54
C PHE A 65 2.65 -12.49 -4.87
N GLN A 66 1.67 -13.03 -5.60
CA GLN A 66 0.75 -14.01 -5.03
C GLN A 66 1.47 -15.29 -4.56
N ASN A 67 2.53 -15.70 -5.23
CA ASN A 67 3.32 -16.88 -4.88
C ASN A 67 4.27 -16.65 -3.69
N ASP A 68 4.78 -15.42 -3.53
CA ASP A 68 5.77 -15.07 -2.49
C ASP A 68 5.12 -14.65 -1.17
N ARG A 69 3.96 -13.98 -1.24
CA ARG A 69 3.29 -13.50 -0.02
C ARG A 69 2.87 -14.65 0.89
N ASP A 70 2.87 -14.39 2.19
CA ASP A 70 2.33 -15.33 3.17
C ASP A 70 0.82 -15.53 2.94
N ALA A 71 0.43 -16.77 2.63
CA ALA A 71 -0.96 -17.14 2.36
C ALA A 71 -1.88 -16.99 3.58
N ALA A 72 -1.34 -16.91 4.80
CA ALA A 72 -2.12 -16.64 6.01
C ALA A 72 -2.46 -15.15 6.20
N SER A 73 -1.70 -14.26 5.55
CA SER A 73 -1.91 -12.81 5.60
C SER A 73 -3.09 -12.41 4.71
N ARG A 74 -4.03 -11.61 5.24
CA ARG A 74 -5.16 -11.13 4.44
C ARG A 74 -4.73 -9.97 3.55
N LEU A 75 -5.22 -9.97 2.33
CA LEU A 75 -5.09 -8.87 1.40
C LEU A 75 -6.25 -7.88 1.58
N VAL A 76 -5.95 -6.69 2.09
CA VAL A 76 -6.93 -5.61 2.30
C VAL A 76 -6.73 -4.56 1.22
N LEU A 77 -7.61 -4.56 0.22
CA LEU A 77 -7.54 -3.65 -0.91
C LEU A 77 -8.22 -2.31 -0.59
N LEU A 78 -7.47 -1.23 -0.77
CA LEU A 78 -8.02 0.12 -0.76
C LEU A 78 -8.66 0.42 -2.12
N SER A 79 -9.96 0.68 -2.14
CA SER A 79 -10.68 0.99 -3.37
C SER A 79 -11.85 1.92 -3.13
N THR A 80 -12.05 2.87 -4.04
CA THR A 80 -13.26 3.70 -4.06
C THR A 80 -14.54 2.92 -4.35
N LYS A 81 -14.42 1.69 -4.88
CA LYS A 81 -15.53 0.76 -5.11
C LYS A 81 -15.91 -0.04 -3.85
N ALA A 82 -15.21 0.14 -2.73
CA ALA A 82 -15.51 -0.59 -1.50
C ALA A 82 -16.78 -0.07 -0.81
N GLU A 83 -17.47 -0.97 -0.11
CA GLU A 83 -18.64 -0.61 0.70
C GLU A 83 -18.22 -0.20 2.11
N THR A 84 -17.29 -0.94 2.71
CA THR A 84 -16.79 -0.75 4.07
C THR A 84 -15.86 0.46 4.19
N ASP A 85 -16.14 1.35 5.15
CA ASP A 85 -15.21 2.41 5.52
C ASP A 85 -13.99 1.83 6.27
N TYR A 86 -12.81 2.40 6.04
CA TYR A 86 -11.57 1.95 6.68
C TYR A 86 -11.61 2.04 8.21
N LEU A 87 -12.42 2.95 8.77
CA LEU A 87 -12.58 3.09 10.23
C LEU A 87 -13.45 1.99 10.84
N ASP A 88 -14.33 1.37 10.05
CA ASP A 88 -15.24 0.31 10.49
C ASP A 88 -14.67 -1.10 10.28
N PHE A 89 -13.46 -1.19 9.71
CA PHE A 89 -12.79 -2.46 9.43
C PHE A 89 -11.87 -2.89 10.58
N ALA A 90 -11.91 -4.17 10.95
CA ALA A 90 -11.04 -4.76 11.96
C ALA A 90 -9.75 -5.29 11.33
N TYR A 91 -8.66 -4.55 11.51
CA TYR A 91 -7.33 -4.91 11.00
C TYR A 91 -6.64 -5.96 11.86
N ARG A 92 -5.76 -6.75 11.22
CA ARG A 92 -4.85 -7.67 11.89
C ARG A 92 -3.41 -7.23 11.70
N ALA A 93 -2.56 -7.61 12.65
CA ALA A 93 -1.14 -7.27 12.62
C ALA A 93 -0.40 -7.88 11.41
N ASP A 94 -0.96 -8.90 10.76
CA ASP A 94 -0.43 -9.58 9.58
C ASP A 94 -1.13 -9.17 8.26
N ASP A 95 -2.03 -8.19 8.27
CA ASP A 95 -2.66 -7.73 7.03
C ASP A 95 -1.63 -7.13 6.05
N ILE A 96 -1.91 -7.32 4.74
CA ILE A 96 -1.23 -6.65 3.63
C ILE A 96 -2.20 -5.62 3.05
N LEU A 97 -1.86 -4.34 3.19
CA LEU A 97 -2.64 -3.22 2.69
C LEU A 97 -2.27 -2.95 1.22
N LEU A 98 -3.17 -3.29 0.30
CA LEU A 98 -2.95 -3.18 -1.14
C LEU A 98 -3.53 -1.88 -1.69
N VAL A 99 -2.72 -1.13 -2.44
CA VAL A 99 -3.17 0.00 -3.26
C VAL A 99 -2.99 -0.29 -4.75
N GLY A 100 -3.94 0.22 -5.53
CA GLY A 100 -3.90 0.17 -6.99
C GLY A 100 -3.10 1.28 -7.64
N ARG A 101 -3.09 1.24 -8.97
CA ARG A 101 -2.55 2.27 -9.85
C ARG A 101 -3.29 3.58 -9.66
N GLU A 102 -2.59 4.71 -9.72
CA GLU A 102 -3.22 6.02 -9.59
C GLU A 102 -4.21 6.33 -10.72
N GLY A 103 -3.92 5.88 -11.94
CA GLY A 103 -4.77 6.14 -13.09
C GLY A 103 -5.99 5.22 -13.21
N GLY A 104 -5.95 4.03 -12.57
CA GLY A 104 -6.92 2.97 -12.88
C GLY A 104 -7.29 2.02 -11.74
N GLY A 105 -6.70 2.15 -10.56
CA GLY A 105 -6.88 1.19 -9.47
C GLY A 105 -6.28 -0.18 -9.82
N VAL A 106 -7.00 -1.25 -9.48
CA VAL A 106 -6.61 -2.63 -9.81
C VAL A 106 -7.66 -3.28 -10.73
N PRO A 107 -7.26 -4.27 -11.55
CA PRO A 107 -8.20 -5.02 -12.38
C PRO A 107 -9.12 -5.92 -11.53
N ASP A 108 -10.19 -6.42 -12.16
CA ASP A 108 -11.27 -7.15 -11.48
C ASP A 108 -10.81 -8.50 -10.88
N ASP A 109 -9.80 -9.14 -11.47
CA ASP A 109 -9.18 -10.35 -10.94
C ASP A 109 -8.44 -10.09 -9.62
N VAL A 110 -7.76 -8.96 -9.49
CA VAL A 110 -7.15 -8.52 -8.22
C VAL A 110 -8.22 -8.17 -7.20
N HIS A 111 -9.31 -7.50 -7.63
CA HIS A 111 -10.46 -7.25 -6.77
C HIS A 111 -11.08 -8.54 -6.22
N ALA A 112 -11.20 -9.58 -7.05
CA ALA A 112 -11.79 -10.86 -6.67
C ALA A 112 -10.91 -11.67 -5.70
N LEU A 113 -9.60 -11.45 -5.73
CA LEU A 113 -8.63 -12.11 -4.86
C LEU A 113 -8.35 -11.38 -3.55
N ALA A 114 -8.90 -10.17 -3.37
CA ALA A 114 -8.78 -9.43 -2.11
C ALA A 114 -9.72 -10.02 -1.04
N ASP A 115 -9.16 -10.35 0.13
CA ASP A 115 -9.93 -10.86 1.27
C ASP A 115 -10.88 -9.80 1.84
N ALA A 116 -10.48 -8.53 1.75
CA ALA A 116 -11.30 -7.40 2.16
C ALA A 116 -11.07 -6.19 1.25
N ARG A 117 -12.08 -5.31 1.21
CA ARG A 117 -12.01 -4.04 0.49
C ARG A 117 -12.47 -2.92 1.41
N VAL A 118 -11.69 -1.86 1.49
CA VAL A 118 -12.00 -0.68 2.32
C VAL A 118 -11.90 0.60 1.50
N LYS A 119 -12.63 1.64 1.91
CA LYS A 119 -12.51 2.99 1.35
C LYS A 119 -12.24 4.02 2.45
N VAL A 120 -11.65 5.13 2.05
CA VAL A 120 -11.70 6.38 2.81
C VAL A 120 -12.93 7.15 2.34
N ALA A 121 -13.89 7.42 3.21
CA ALA A 121 -15.03 8.28 2.88
C ALA A 121 -14.56 9.67 2.44
N MET A 122 -15.15 10.19 1.36
CA MET A 122 -14.82 11.49 0.76
C MET A 122 -16.10 12.31 0.58
N ALA A 123 -15.95 13.63 0.58
CA ALA A 123 -17.06 14.52 0.23
C ALA A 123 -17.55 14.24 -1.20
N PRO A 124 -18.86 14.39 -1.47
CA PRO A 124 -19.44 14.10 -2.77
C PRO A 124 -18.81 14.98 -3.87
N GLU A 125 -18.82 14.47 -5.11
CA GLU A 125 -18.37 15.16 -6.34
C GLU A 125 -16.88 15.53 -6.41
N LEU A 126 -16.07 15.14 -5.41
CA LEU A 126 -14.63 15.33 -5.45
C LEU A 126 -13.90 14.16 -6.14
N ARG A 127 -12.71 14.47 -6.64
CA ARG A 127 -11.77 13.44 -7.11
C ARG A 127 -11.22 12.64 -5.93
N SER A 128 -10.81 11.40 -6.21
CA SER A 128 -10.13 10.55 -5.23
C SER A 128 -8.93 11.25 -4.60
N LEU A 129 -8.69 10.94 -3.32
CA LEU A 129 -7.46 11.31 -2.64
C LEU A 129 -6.23 10.80 -3.38
N ASN A 130 -5.11 11.49 -3.18
CA ASN A 130 -3.81 10.96 -3.56
C ASN A 130 -3.59 9.58 -2.90
N VAL A 131 -3.12 8.59 -3.69
CA VAL A 131 -2.98 7.20 -3.22
C VAL A 131 -2.09 7.07 -1.99
N ALA A 132 -1.02 7.87 -1.90
CA ALA A 132 -0.12 7.84 -0.76
C ALA A 132 -0.78 8.38 0.50
N GLN A 133 -1.61 9.43 0.37
CA GLN A 133 -2.38 9.98 1.48
C GLN A 133 -3.47 9.01 1.95
N ALA A 134 -4.20 8.40 1.01
CA ALA A 134 -5.22 7.40 1.34
C ALA A 134 -4.63 6.21 2.09
N LEU A 135 -3.50 5.66 1.60
CA LEU A 135 -2.82 4.56 2.27
C LEU A 135 -2.24 4.97 3.62
N ALA A 136 -1.69 6.18 3.76
CA ALA A 136 -1.19 6.66 5.04
C ALA A 136 -2.30 6.73 6.11
N MET A 137 -3.50 7.19 5.74
CA MET A 137 -4.67 7.20 6.64
C MET A 137 -5.06 5.79 7.09
N VAL A 138 -5.16 4.86 6.14
CA VAL A 138 -5.53 3.46 6.41
C VAL A 138 -4.46 2.75 7.21
N LEU A 139 -3.20 2.91 6.86
CA LEU A 139 -2.06 2.34 7.58
C LEU A 139 -2.00 2.84 9.02
N ALA A 140 -2.18 4.15 9.24
CA ALA A 140 -2.17 4.71 10.58
C ALA A 140 -3.29 4.12 11.46
N GLU A 141 -4.50 3.96 10.93
CA GLU A 141 -5.59 3.32 11.67
C GLU A 141 -5.31 1.83 11.93
N ALA A 142 -4.82 1.12 10.93
CA ALA A 142 -4.48 -0.29 11.06
C ALA A 142 -3.41 -0.50 12.16
N LEU A 143 -2.34 0.31 12.16
CA LEU A 143 -1.31 0.28 13.20
C LEU A 143 -1.86 0.69 14.57
N ARG A 144 -2.80 1.65 14.65
CA ARG A 144 -3.46 2.02 15.90
C ARG A 144 -4.25 0.84 16.48
N GLN A 145 -5.01 0.12 15.65
CA GLN A 145 -5.79 -1.04 16.09
C GLN A 145 -4.90 -2.19 16.55
N THR A 146 -3.74 -2.38 15.93
CA THR A 146 -2.86 -3.52 16.18
C THR A 146 -1.69 -3.21 17.12
N ASP A 147 -1.67 -2.04 17.77
CA ASP A 147 -0.55 -1.56 18.61
C ASP A 147 0.81 -1.66 17.87
N GLY A 148 0.79 -1.35 16.57
CA GLY A 148 1.91 -1.56 15.64
C GLY A 148 2.80 -0.35 15.40
N PHE A 149 2.52 0.81 16.01
CA PHE A 149 3.40 1.97 15.90
C PHE A 149 4.76 1.72 16.59
N PRO A 150 5.87 2.26 16.05
CA PRO A 150 7.15 2.26 16.76
C PRO A 150 7.00 2.92 18.14
N LYS A 151 7.52 2.27 19.19
CA LYS A 151 7.33 2.71 20.58
C LYS A 151 8.41 3.64 21.11
N ASP A 152 9.55 3.73 20.41
CA ASP A 152 10.70 4.53 20.82
C ASP A 152 11.17 5.39 19.62
N PHE A 153 11.12 6.71 19.76
CA PHE A 153 11.67 7.70 18.84
C PHE A 153 12.33 8.84 19.62
#